data_AF-A0AAV6Q7P1-F1
#
_entry.id   AF-A0AAV6Q7P1-F1
#
_cell.length_a   1.000
_cell.length_b   1.000
_cell.length_c   1.000
_cell.angle_alpha   90.00
_cell.angle_beta   90.00
_cell.angle_gamma   90.00
#
_symmetry.space_group_name_H-M   'P 1'
#
loop_
_entity.id
_entity.type
_entity.pdbx_description
1 polymer ?
#
loop_
_entity_poly.entity_id
_entity_poly.type
_entity_poly.pdbx_seq_one_letter_code
_entity_poly.pdbx_strand_id
1 'polypeptide(L)'
;MAQLLKMKSKGLKEFRQQYLLRNSQAEEKRWQEHQAATCIQSWFRACKVQAYIRHLHKKAIIIQKIWRGFTARARFRQMVKEAYFIMKMNFYEEMAVRIQRRWRGFYVRKYVHNFYARKKYLAEVSWKNKVIRSGLDELEELQKRERDCLDVIKEQTNKVYQAHRLHHLLSTKQRPGIFNSPFRPGPHETELLLRQVKYHRPTRLTPSGKTCLLGIPDSTAPSLGSPGRNTLGTCSSRPILPPIASKKQQMLLGVQKQPGEVWEQCVRCPDLMHLQSSYAHLEEAKHQLQQYKSMNIDNGMLFEQYTDAHMQN
;
A
#
# COMPACT_ATOMS: atom_id res chain seq x y z
N MET A 1 -27.81 121.17 -74.85
CA MET A 1 -28.63 119.98 -74.46
C MET A 1 -28.13 118.65 -75.03
N ALA A 2 -28.16 118.42 -76.36
CA ALA A 2 -27.97 117.08 -76.95
C ALA A 2 -26.70 116.30 -76.52
N GLN A 3 -25.53 116.95 -76.43
CA GLN A 3 -24.28 116.30 -75.98
C GLN A 3 -24.36 115.77 -74.53
N LEU A 4 -25.03 116.48 -73.63
CA LEU A 4 -25.14 116.13 -72.22
C LEU A 4 -26.03 114.88 -72.02
N LEU A 5 -27.10 114.77 -72.82
CA LEU A 5 -27.91 113.55 -72.91
C LEU A 5 -27.12 112.40 -73.54
N LYS A 6 -26.33 112.64 -74.60
CA LYS A 6 -25.41 111.64 -75.16
C LYS A 6 -24.44 111.11 -74.09
N MET A 7 -23.83 111.99 -73.28
CA MET A 7 -22.90 111.61 -72.22
C MET A 7 -23.57 110.78 -71.11
N LYS A 8 -24.75 111.20 -70.60
CA LYS A 8 -25.52 110.37 -69.66
C LYS A 8 -25.89 109.00 -70.26
N SER A 9 -26.27 108.94 -71.54
CA SER A 9 -26.56 107.67 -72.22
C SER A 9 -25.33 106.78 -72.39
N LYS A 10 -24.13 107.37 -72.52
CA LYS A 10 -22.87 106.64 -72.64
C LYS A 10 -22.47 106.01 -71.30
N GLY A 11 -22.45 106.80 -70.23
CA GLY A 11 -22.16 106.30 -68.88
C GLY A 11 -23.15 105.22 -68.41
N LEU A 12 -24.44 105.33 -68.75
CA LEU A 12 -25.43 104.27 -68.48
C LEU A 12 -25.19 102.98 -69.27
N LYS A 13 -24.67 103.07 -70.50
CA LYS A 13 -24.28 101.89 -71.31
C LYS A 13 -22.99 101.26 -70.79
N GLU A 14 -21.99 102.07 -70.48
CA GLU A 14 -20.70 101.65 -69.92
C GLU A 14 -20.91 100.98 -68.54
N PHE A 15 -21.76 101.54 -67.67
CA PHE A 15 -22.17 100.90 -66.40
C PHE A 15 -22.90 99.57 -66.62
N ARG A 16 -23.86 99.49 -67.55
CA ARG A 16 -24.54 98.22 -67.89
C ARG A 16 -23.55 97.17 -68.42
N GLN A 17 -22.58 97.56 -69.24
CA GLN A 17 -21.55 96.63 -69.73
C GLN A 17 -20.66 96.12 -68.59
N GLN A 18 -20.20 96.98 -67.67
CA GLN A 18 -19.42 96.53 -66.51
C GLN A 18 -20.23 95.62 -65.57
N TYR A 19 -21.53 95.91 -65.36
CA TYR A 19 -22.42 95.06 -64.58
C TYR A 19 -22.60 93.67 -65.22
N LEU A 20 -22.88 93.61 -66.52
CA LEU A 20 -23.01 92.35 -67.26
C LEU A 20 -21.70 91.55 -67.28
N LEU A 21 -20.55 92.22 -67.44
CA LEU A 21 -19.23 91.58 -67.41
C LEU A 21 -18.95 90.95 -66.03
N ARG A 22 -19.26 91.64 -64.94
CA ARG A 22 -19.16 91.09 -63.57
C ARG A 22 -20.09 89.90 -63.35
N ASN A 23 -21.32 89.96 -63.86
CA ASN A 23 -22.24 88.82 -63.77
C ASN A 23 -21.73 87.60 -64.57
N SER A 24 -21.17 87.79 -65.77
CA SER A 24 -20.54 86.68 -66.53
C SER A 24 -19.42 86.01 -65.74
N GLN A 25 -18.48 86.81 -65.21
CA GLN A 25 -17.37 86.33 -64.41
C GLN A 25 -17.80 85.66 -63.09
N ALA A 26 -18.97 86.02 -62.55
CA ALA A 26 -19.57 85.38 -61.38
C ALA A 26 -20.25 84.05 -61.73
N GLU A 27 -20.99 83.97 -62.86
CA GLU A 27 -21.60 82.72 -63.33
C GLU A 27 -20.55 81.68 -63.74
N GLU A 28 -19.47 82.10 -64.42
CA GLU A 28 -18.31 81.26 -64.75
C GLU A 28 -17.66 80.62 -63.50
N LYS A 29 -17.64 81.35 -62.37
CA LYS A 29 -17.04 80.89 -61.11
C LYS A 29 -18.01 80.17 -60.18
N ARG A 30 -19.33 80.43 -60.29
CA ARG A 30 -20.38 79.88 -59.42
C ARG A 30 -20.24 78.37 -59.20
N TRP A 31 -19.96 77.61 -60.25
CA TRP A 31 -19.80 76.16 -60.13
C TRP A 31 -18.57 75.78 -59.28
N GLN A 32 -17.43 76.43 -59.50
CA GLN A 32 -16.19 76.18 -58.74
C GLN A 32 -16.36 76.55 -57.26
N GLU A 33 -16.97 77.70 -56.99
CA GLU A 33 -17.28 78.18 -55.64
C GLU A 33 -18.27 77.24 -54.92
N HIS A 34 -19.30 76.75 -55.63
CA HIS A 34 -20.26 75.78 -55.10
C HIS A 34 -19.63 74.42 -54.81
N GLN A 35 -18.73 73.92 -55.67
CA GLN A 35 -17.97 72.69 -55.41
C GLN A 35 -17.05 72.86 -54.19
N ALA A 36 -16.28 73.96 -54.11
CA ALA A 36 -15.43 74.26 -52.97
C ALA A 36 -16.22 74.35 -51.65
N ALA A 37 -17.36 75.05 -51.65
CA ALA A 37 -18.27 75.11 -50.51
C ALA A 37 -18.81 73.72 -50.12
N THR A 38 -19.16 72.88 -51.10
CA THR A 38 -19.66 71.52 -50.87
C THR A 38 -18.58 70.61 -50.27
N CYS A 39 -17.33 70.71 -50.73
CA CYS A 39 -16.17 70.02 -50.15
C CYS A 39 -15.93 70.45 -48.70
N ILE A 40 -15.92 71.76 -48.41
CA ILE A 40 -15.74 72.27 -47.03
C ILE A 40 -16.88 71.80 -46.11
N GLN A 41 -18.14 71.88 -46.56
CA GLN A 41 -19.29 71.45 -45.79
C GLN A 41 -19.30 69.94 -45.52
N SER A 42 -19.03 69.12 -46.53
CA SER A 42 -19.01 67.65 -46.39
C SER A 42 -17.86 67.19 -45.49
N TRP A 43 -16.66 67.77 -45.64
CA TRP A 43 -15.53 67.55 -44.74
C TRP A 43 -15.88 67.92 -43.28
N PHE A 44 -16.45 69.10 -43.04
CA PHE A 44 -16.85 69.53 -41.69
C PHE A 44 -17.92 68.61 -41.06
N ARG A 45 -18.91 68.17 -41.86
CA ARG A 45 -19.91 67.17 -41.42
C ARG A 45 -19.23 65.86 -41.02
N ALA A 46 -18.29 65.36 -41.83
CA ALA A 46 -17.52 64.17 -41.52
C ALA A 46 -16.67 64.33 -40.25
N CYS A 47 -15.97 65.45 -40.06
CA CYS A 47 -15.20 65.73 -38.86
C CYS A 47 -16.04 65.75 -37.58
N LYS A 48 -17.26 66.31 -37.61
CA LYS A 48 -18.21 66.24 -36.48
C LYS A 48 -18.60 64.81 -36.14
N VAL A 49 -18.94 63.99 -37.14
CA VAL A 49 -19.31 62.57 -36.94
C VAL A 49 -18.12 61.77 -36.42
N GLN A 50 -16.92 61.94 -36.97
CA GLN A 50 -15.69 61.29 -36.50
C GLN A 50 -15.28 61.71 -35.08
N ALA A 51 -15.54 62.96 -34.68
CA ALA A 51 -15.33 63.39 -33.30
C ALA A 51 -16.30 62.70 -32.33
N TYR A 52 -17.58 62.58 -32.72
CA TYR A 52 -18.59 61.88 -31.92
C TYR A 52 -18.31 60.37 -31.80
N ILE A 53 -17.96 59.68 -32.89
CA ILE A 53 -17.59 58.25 -32.86
C ILE A 53 -16.35 58.04 -31.98
N ARG A 54 -15.32 58.89 -32.06
CA ARG A 54 -14.16 58.83 -31.15
C ARG A 54 -14.54 59.03 -29.68
N HIS A 55 -15.52 59.90 -29.38
CA HIS A 55 -16.06 60.03 -28.03
C HIS A 55 -16.74 58.74 -27.56
N LEU A 56 -17.63 58.16 -28.37
CA LEU A 56 -18.32 56.91 -28.05
C LEU A 56 -17.34 55.75 -27.82
N HIS A 57 -16.34 55.59 -28.69
CA HIS A 57 -15.27 54.60 -28.51
C HIS A 57 -14.50 54.82 -27.21
N LYS A 58 -14.14 56.07 -26.86
CA LYS A 58 -13.48 56.38 -25.59
C LYS A 58 -14.34 55.99 -24.37
N LYS A 59 -15.65 56.23 -24.41
CA LYS A 59 -16.59 55.81 -23.35
C LYS A 59 -16.71 54.28 -23.26
N ALA A 60 -16.86 53.59 -24.40
CA ALA A 60 -16.92 52.12 -24.44
C ALA A 60 -15.63 51.48 -23.88
N ILE A 61 -14.45 51.98 -24.25
CA ILE A 61 -13.16 51.52 -23.73
C ILE A 61 -13.07 51.68 -22.21
N ILE A 62 -13.56 52.79 -21.65
CA ILE A 62 -13.59 53.00 -20.19
C ILE A 62 -14.46 51.94 -19.50
N ILE A 63 -15.69 51.72 -19.98
CA ILE A 63 -16.62 50.70 -19.44
C ILE A 63 -15.97 49.31 -19.50
N GLN A 64 -15.45 48.92 -20.66
CA GLN A 64 -14.80 47.61 -20.82
C GLN A 64 -13.54 47.46 -19.96
N LYS A 65 -12.72 48.51 -19.80
CA LYS A 65 -11.53 48.49 -18.93
C LYS A 65 -11.92 48.26 -17.47
N ILE A 66 -12.95 48.94 -16.99
CA ILE A 66 -13.49 48.77 -15.63
C ILE A 66 -14.02 47.34 -15.46
N TRP A 67 -14.80 46.83 -16.41
CA TRP A 67 -15.38 45.48 -16.35
C TRP A 67 -14.34 44.36 -16.37
N ARG A 68 -13.34 44.44 -17.27
CA ARG A 68 -12.21 43.49 -17.31
C ARG A 68 -11.45 43.49 -15.98
N GLY A 69 -11.18 44.68 -15.42
CA GLY A 69 -10.54 44.81 -14.10
C GLY A 69 -11.38 44.27 -12.95
N PHE A 70 -12.69 44.49 -12.94
CA PHE A 70 -13.61 43.91 -11.96
C PHE A 70 -13.61 42.39 -12.01
N THR A 71 -13.79 41.82 -13.21
CA THR A 71 -13.81 40.36 -13.44
C THR A 71 -12.49 39.70 -13.01
N ALA A 72 -11.35 40.29 -13.36
CA ALA A 72 -10.03 39.80 -12.96
C ALA A 72 -9.85 39.82 -11.43
N ARG A 73 -10.24 40.92 -10.75
CA ARG A 73 -10.17 41.02 -9.29
C ARG A 73 -11.13 40.05 -8.58
N ALA A 74 -12.30 39.79 -9.15
CA ALA A 74 -13.24 38.79 -8.61
C ALA A 74 -12.64 37.38 -8.66
N ARG A 75 -12.08 36.98 -9.81
CA ARG A 75 -11.38 35.69 -9.98
C ARG A 75 -10.18 35.56 -9.03
N PHE A 76 -9.33 36.59 -8.94
CA PHE A 76 -8.18 36.59 -8.04
C PHE A 76 -8.59 36.43 -6.57
N ARG A 77 -9.62 37.15 -6.11
CA ARG A 77 -10.16 36.99 -4.74
C ARG A 77 -10.67 35.57 -4.47
N GLN A 78 -11.22 34.89 -5.48
CA GLN A 78 -11.67 33.51 -5.34
C GLN A 78 -10.49 32.54 -5.26
N MET A 79 -9.50 32.65 -6.15
CA MET A 79 -8.26 31.85 -6.10
C MET A 79 -7.51 31.98 -4.77
N VAL A 80 -7.44 33.19 -4.20
CA VAL A 80 -6.81 33.42 -2.88
C VAL A 80 -7.58 32.75 -1.74
N LYS A 81 -8.92 32.75 -1.78
CA LYS A 81 -9.74 31.98 -0.82
C LYS A 81 -9.50 30.48 -0.95
N GLU A 82 -9.50 29.96 -2.17
CA GLU A 82 -9.30 28.52 -2.45
C GLU A 82 -7.91 28.07 -1.97
N ALA A 83 -6.85 28.82 -2.29
CA ALA A 83 -5.50 28.55 -1.81
C ALA A 83 -5.40 28.58 -0.27
N TYR A 84 -6.07 29.53 0.40
CA TYR A 84 -6.16 29.56 1.87
C TYR A 84 -6.87 28.33 2.44
N PHE A 85 -8.00 27.91 1.85
CA PHE A 85 -8.74 26.73 2.31
C PHE A 85 -7.95 25.43 2.09
N ILE A 86 -7.25 25.28 0.96
CA ILE A 86 -6.37 24.13 0.69
C ILE A 86 -5.23 24.10 1.72
N MET A 87 -4.51 25.21 1.92
CA MET A 87 -3.43 25.30 2.92
C MET A 87 -3.93 24.93 4.34
N LYS A 88 -5.13 25.42 4.70
CA LYS A 88 -5.76 25.15 6.00
C LYS A 88 -6.20 23.69 6.17
N MET A 89 -6.75 23.07 5.12
CA MET A 89 -7.09 21.64 5.14
C MET A 89 -5.84 20.77 5.26
N ASN A 90 -4.82 20.99 4.42
CA ASN A 90 -3.58 20.22 4.45
C ASN A 90 -2.91 20.26 5.84
N PHE A 91 -2.91 21.43 6.50
CA PHE A 91 -2.40 21.57 7.87
C PHE A 91 -3.17 20.69 8.88
N TYR A 92 -4.51 20.75 8.88
CA TYR A 92 -5.31 19.92 9.79
C TYR A 92 -5.25 18.43 9.46
N GLU A 93 -5.15 18.06 8.18
CA GLU A 93 -4.95 16.67 7.75
C GLU A 93 -3.62 16.12 8.25
N GLU A 94 -2.52 16.87 8.12
CA GLU A 94 -1.24 16.49 8.73
C GLU A 94 -1.34 16.29 10.24
N MET A 95 -1.99 17.20 10.98
CA MET A 95 -2.17 17.06 12.43
C MET A 95 -3.04 15.84 12.77
N ALA A 96 -4.12 15.60 12.02
CA ALA A 96 -4.97 14.42 12.17
C ALA A 96 -4.18 13.13 11.92
N VAL A 97 -3.37 13.05 10.87
CA VAL A 97 -2.50 11.89 10.58
C VAL A 97 -1.48 11.68 11.69
N ARG A 98 -0.87 12.74 12.24
CA ARG A 98 0.06 12.65 13.39
C ARG A 98 -0.63 12.08 14.64
N ILE A 99 -1.82 12.58 14.98
CA ILE A 99 -2.64 12.09 16.12
C ILE A 99 -3.07 10.64 15.89
N GLN A 100 -3.65 10.32 14.74
CA GLN A 100 -4.10 8.97 14.40
C GLN A 100 -2.95 7.96 14.40
N ARG A 101 -1.76 8.32 13.86
CA ARG A 101 -0.57 7.45 13.89
C ARG A 101 -0.12 7.16 15.32
N ARG A 102 -0.11 8.17 16.20
CA ARG A 102 0.21 8.01 17.62
C ARG A 102 -0.81 7.11 18.33
N TRP A 103 -2.10 7.33 18.10
CA TRP A 103 -3.20 6.56 18.69
C TRP A 103 -3.21 5.10 18.23
N ARG A 104 -3.12 4.82 16.91
CA ARG A 104 -3.05 3.44 16.38
C ARG A 104 -1.87 2.68 16.97
N GLY A 105 -0.71 3.32 17.09
CA GLY A 105 0.47 2.72 17.74
C GLY A 105 0.27 2.46 19.25
N PHE A 106 -0.42 3.33 19.97
CA PHE A 106 -0.81 3.10 21.37
C PHE A 106 -1.79 1.93 21.50
N TYR A 107 -2.85 1.90 20.68
CA TYR A 107 -3.87 0.86 20.69
C TYR A 107 -3.27 -0.54 20.51
N VAL A 108 -2.41 -0.71 19.49
CA VAL A 108 -1.74 -1.99 19.22
C VAL A 108 -0.88 -2.45 20.40
N ARG A 109 -0.10 -1.55 21.01
CA ARG A 109 0.76 -1.89 22.18
C ARG A 109 -0.01 -2.16 23.46
N LYS A 110 -1.22 -1.62 23.63
CA LYS A 110 -2.04 -1.80 24.84
C LYS A 110 -3.00 -3.00 24.75
N TYR A 111 -3.60 -3.23 23.57
CA TYR A 111 -4.73 -4.16 23.43
C TYR A 111 -4.49 -5.33 22.46
N VAL A 112 -3.49 -5.25 21.57
CA VAL A 112 -3.29 -6.28 20.52
C VAL A 112 -2.00 -7.08 20.70
N HIS A 113 -0.90 -6.44 21.10
CA HIS A 113 0.42 -7.08 21.12
C HIS A 113 1.21 -6.86 22.42
N ASN A 114 1.27 -7.91 23.25
CA ASN A 114 2.17 -7.97 24.39
C ASN A 114 3.53 -8.54 23.99
N PHE A 115 4.50 -7.65 23.77
CA PHE A 115 5.88 -8.01 23.39
C PHE A 115 6.58 -8.91 24.43
N TYR A 116 6.43 -8.61 25.72
CA TYR A 116 7.12 -9.33 26.79
C TYR A 116 6.58 -10.76 26.96
N ALA A 117 5.26 -10.94 26.89
CA ALA A 117 4.64 -12.27 26.89
C ALA A 117 5.12 -13.10 25.68
N ARG A 118 5.15 -12.53 24.48
CA ARG A 118 5.67 -13.22 23.28
C ARG A 118 7.16 -13.54 23.40
N LYS A 119 7.98 -12.64 23.95
CA LYS A 119 9.42 -12.88 24.17
C LYS A 119 9.64 -14.02 25.18
N LYS A 120 8.88 -14.06 26.28
CA LYS A 120 8.93 -15.15 27.28
C LYS A 120 8.54 -16.49 26.63
N TYR A 121 7.41 -16.55 25.94
CA TYR A 121 6.95 -17.75 25.24
C TYR A 121 7.99 -18.29 24.23
N LEU A 122 8.59 -17.43 23.41
CA LEU A 122 9.63 -17.84 22.45
C LEU A 122 10.91 -18.34 23.15
N ALA A 123 11.28 -17.78 24.31
CA ALA A 123 12.40 -18.28 25.11
C ALA A 123 12.09 -19.67 25.72
N GLU A 124 10.89 -19.87 26.27
CA GLU A 124 10.45 -21.17 26.79
C GLU A 124 10.39 -22.25 25.70
N VAL A 125 9.85 -21.93 24.52
CA VAL A 125 9.84 -22.83 23.35
C VAL A 125 11.28 -23.14 22.88
N SER A 126 12.16 -22.14 22.84
CA SER A 126 13.57 -22.35 22.49
C SER A 126 14.28 -23.28 23.48
N TRP A 127 14.04 -23.12 24.78
CA TRP A 127 14.59 -24.00 25.82
C TRP A 127 14.03 -25.42 25.72
N LYS A 128 12.72 -25.60 25.60
CA LYS A 128 12.09 -26.93 25.40
C LYS A 128 12.65 -27.64 24.16
N ASN A 129 12.82 -26.91 23.06
CA ASN A 129 13.40 -27.44 21.82
C ASN A 129 14.89 -27.83 21.96
N LYS A 130 15.64 -27.24 22.90
CA LYS A 130 17.00 -27.69 23.24
C LYS A 130 16.96 -28.99 24.03
N VAL A 131 16.15 -29.06 25.09
CA VAL A 131 16.01 -30.26 25.93
C VAL A 131 15.56 -31.48 25.11
N ILE A 132 14.57 -31.29 24.22
CA ILE A 132 14.10 -32.36 23.32
C ILE A 132 15.22 -32.83 22.36
N ARG A 133 16.08 -31.93 21.87
CA ARG A 133 17.21 -32.33 21.02
C ARG A 133 18.24 -33.13 21.80
N SER A 134 18.71 -32.63 22.94
CA SER A 134 19.69 -33.36 23.76
C SER A 134 19.18 -34.74 24.19
N GLY A 135 17.89 -34.88 24.54
CA GLY A 135 17.29 -36.19 24.83
C GLY A 135 17.17 -37.12 23.62
N LEU A 136 17.05 -36.58 22.39
CA LEU A 136 17.13 -37.39 21.15
C LEU A 136 18.57 -37.79 20.85
N ASP A 137 19.53 -36.87 21.02
CA ASP A 137 20.97 -37.13 20.85
C ASP A 137 21.44 -38.25 21.82
N GLU A 138 21.05 -38.16 23.10
CA GLU A 138 21.30 -39.17 24.13
C GLU A 138 20.66 -40.54 23.80
N LEU A 139 19.44 -40.54 23.25
CA LEU A 139 18.75 -41.77 22.86
C LEU A 139 19.34 -42.41 21.60
N GLU A 140 19.80 -41.63 20.63
CA GLU A 140 20.54 -42.13 19.46
C GLU A 140 21.84 -42.81 19.90
N GLU A 141 22.56 -42.20 20.84
CA GLU A 141 23.79 -42.73 21.44
C GLU A 141 23.57 -44.02 22.26
N LEU A 142 22.49 -44.10 23.03
CA LEU A 142 22.11 -45.35 23.72
C LEU A 142 21.81 -46.47 22.72
N GLN A 143 21.06 -46.17 21.64
CA GLN A 143 20.78 -47.16 20.59
C GLN A 143 22.04 -47.58 19.81
N LYS A 144 23.05 -46.72 19.64
CA LYS A 144 24.34 -47.12 19.05
C LYS A 144 25.00 -48.18 19.94
N ARG A 145 25.18 -47.88 21.23
CA ARG A 145 25.78 -48.81 22.21
C ARG A 145 25.01 -50.13 22.30
N GLU A 146 23.68 -50.10 22.24
CA GLU A 146 22.86 -51.32 22.20
C GLU A 146 23.15 -52.16 20.94
N ARG A 147 23.22 -51.54 19.75
CA ARG A 147 23.59 -52.22 18.51
C ARG A 147 25.02 -52.79 18.59
N ASP A 148 25.98 -52.00 19.06
CA ASP A 148 27.38 -52.40 19.20
C ASP A 148 27.51 -53.61 20.17
N CYS A 149 26.84 -53.57 21.32
CA CYS A 149 26.78 -54.69 22.27
C CYS A 149 26.11 -55.94 21.66
N LEU A 150 25.01 -55.77 20.93
CA LEU A 150 24.35 -56.88 20.23
C LEU A 150 25.23 -57.49 19.15
N ASP A 151 26.02 -56.70 18.43
CA ASP A 151 26.96 -57.19 17.41
C ASP A 151 28.18 -57.89 18.03
N VAL A 152 28.71 -57.41 19.16
CA VAL A 152 29.71 -58.14 19.97
C VAL A 152 29.16 -59.48 20.47
N ILE A 153 27.90 -59.53 20.92
CA ILE A 153 27.24 -60.80 21.33
C ILE A 153 27.05 -61.74 20.14
N LYS A 154 26.66 -61.22 18.95
CA LYS A 154 26.60 -62.01 17.71
C LYS A 154 27.97 -62.55 17.33
N GLU A 155 29.04 -61.77 17.45
CA GLU A 155 30.40 -62.25 17.20
C GLU A 155 30.81 -63.37 18.17
N GLN A 156 30.59 -63.18 19.48
CA GLN A 156 30.94 -64.18 20.50
C GLN A 156 30.15 -65.48 20.30
N THR A 157 28.84 -65.40 20.07
CA THR A 157 28.00 -66.57 19.79
C THR A 157 28.36 -67.26 18.47
N ASN A 158 28.73 -66.50 17.43
CA ASN A 158 29.28 -67.07 16.18
C ASN A 158 30.64 -67.77 16.41
N LYS A 159 31.54 -67.19 17.21
CA LYS A 159 32.84 -67.81 17.59
C LYS A 159 32.62 -69.13 18.34
N VAL A 160 31.68 -69.18 19.28
CA VAL A 160 31.29 -70.40 20.02
C VAL A 160 30.62 -71.44 19.10
N TYR A 161 29.73 -71.02 18.19
CA TYR A 161 29.11 -71.93 17.21
C TYR A 161 30.13 -72.54 16.24
N GLN A 162 31.10 -71.75 15.76
CA GLN A 162 32.22 -72.25 14.96
C GLN A 162 33.09 -73.23 15.76
N ALA A 163 33.38 -72.95 17.04
CA ALA A 163 34.09 -73.90 17.90
C ALA A 163 33.32 -75.23 18.07
N HIS A 164 32.01 -75.21 18.30
CA HIS A 164 31.19 -76.45 18.32
C HIS A 164 31.29 -77.23 16.99
N ARG A 165 31.19 -76.54 15.84
CA ARG A 165 31.30 -77.16 14.51
C ARG A 165 32.69 -77.76 14.25
N LEU A 166 33.74 -77.10 14.71
CA LEU A 166 35.14 -77.46 14.46
C LEU A 166 35.79 -78.28 15.60
N HIS A 167 35.05 -78.66 16.65
CA HIS A 167 35.56 -79.42 17.81
C HIS A 167 36.32 -80.70 17.43
N HIS A 168 36.00 -81.32 16.29
CA HIS A 168 36.71 -82.50 15.79
C HIS A 168 38.17 -82.23 15.35
N LEU A 169 38.61 -80.97 15.28
CA LEU A 169 39.98 -80.55 14.92
C LEU A 169 40.87 -80.20 16.13
N LEU A 170 40.37 -80.42 17.35
CA LEU A 170 41.06 -80.17 18.63
C LEU A 170 42.20 -81.19 18.84
N SER A 171 43.33 -80.76 19.41
CA SER A 171 44.47 -81.64 19.72
C SER A 171 44.11 -82.84 20.61
N THR A 172 44.66 -84.00 20.27
CA THR A 172 44.58 -85.22 21.08
C THR A 172 45.92 -85.52 21.76
N LYS A 173 45.95 -86.45 22.73
CA LYS A 173 47.21 -86.87 23.37
C LYS A 173 48.24 -87.49 22.43
N GLN A 174 47.82 -87.98 21.25
CA GLN A 174 48.69 -88.66 20.29
C GLN A 174 49.00 -87.82 19.04
N ARG A 175 48.14 -86.86 18.69
CA ARG A 175 48.32 -85.98 17.52
C ARG A 175 47.85 -84.56 17.82
N PRO A 176 48.68 -83.51 17.56
CA PRO A 176 48.22 -82.13 17.63
C PRO A 176 47.13 -81.85 16.58
N GLY A 177 46.21 -80.96 16.92
CA GLY A 177 45.14 -80.50 16.04
C GLY A 177 45.65 -79.47 15.02
N ILE A 178 44.86 -79.18 13.99
CA ILE A 178 45.27 -78.28 12.88
C ILE A 178 45.66 -76.89 13.39
N PHE A 179 45.05 -76.43 14.49
CA PHE A 179 45.31 -75.12 15.09
C PHE A 179 46.51 -75.11 16.08
N ASN A 180 47.14 -76.25 16.32
CA ASN A 180 48.28 -76.42 17.25
C ASN A 180 49.57 -76.72 16.47
N SER A 181 50.07 -75.72 15.74
CA SER A 181 51.30 -75.85 14.95
C SER A 181 52.53 -75.96 15.85
N PRO A 182 53.44 -76.95 15.65
CA PRO A 182 54.66 -77.10 16.45
C PRO A 182 55.66 -75.94 16.29
N PHE A 183 55.41 -75.02 15.34
CA PHE A 183 56.20 -73.81 15.13
C PHE A 183 55.69 -72.59 15.91
N ARG A 184 54.65 -72.73 16.76
CA ARG A 184 54.19 -71.66 17.68
C ARG A 184 54.58 -72.00 19.13
N PRO A 185 54.97 -71.01 19.95
CA PRO A 185 55.30 -71.21 21.36
C PRO A 185 54.07 -71.46 22.27
N GLY A 186 52.85 -71.44 21.71
CA GLY A 186 51.61 -71.70 22.44
C GLY A 186 50.43 -71.98 21.50
N PRO A 187 49.34 -72.56 22.02
CA PRO A 187 48.14 -72.91 21.25
C PRO A 187 47.47 -71.65 20.68
N HIS A 188 46.90 -71.76 19.47
CA HIS A 188 46.19 -70.65 18.84
C HIS A 188 44.85 -70.37 19.55
N GLU A 189 44.36 -69.13 19.44
CA GLU A 189 43.12 -68.66 20.07
C GLU A 189 41.90 -69.54 19.76
N THR A 190 41.79 -70.01 18.50
CA THR A 190 40.73 -70.95 18.11
C THR A 190 40.85 -72.27 18.85
N GLU A 191 42.05 -72.77 19.12
CA GLU A 191 42.25 -73.99 19.90
C GLU A 191 41.94 -73.79 21.40
N LEU A 192 42.24 -72.62 21.96
CA LEU A 192 41.85 -72.28 23.32
C LEU A 192 40.32 -72.25 23.47
N LEU A 193 39.60 -71.67 22.51
CA LEU A 193 38.14 -71.70 22.46
C LEU A 193 37.60 -73.14 22.27
N LEU A 194 38.20 -73.93 21.38
CA LEU A 194 37.85 -75.34 21.17
C LEU A 194 38.01 -76.17 22.46
N ARG A 195 39.01 -75.89 23.31
CA ARG A 195 39.23 -76.56 24.61
C ARG A 195 38.24 -76.13 25.70
N GLN A 196 37.64 -74.95 25.60
CA GLN A 196 36.63 -74.46 26.56
C GLN A 196 35.23 -75.05 26.25
N VAL A 197 34.94 -75.26 24.97
CA VAL A 197 33.66 -75.81 24.50
C VAL A 197 33.63 -77.33 24.67
N LYS A 198 32.57 -77.87 25.28
CA LYS A 198 32.36 -79.33 25.39
C LYS A 198 31.79 -79.90 24.10
N TYR A 199 32.31 -81.03 23.64
CA TYR A 199 31.74 -81.76 22.50
C TYR A 199 30.29 -82.16 22.79
N HIS A 200 29.37 -81.67 21.97
CA HIS A 200 28.02 -82.21 21.88
C HIS A 200 27.95 -83.10 20.64
N ARG A 201 27.57 -84.37 20.82
CA ARG A 201 27.30 -85.27 19.69
C ARG A 201 26.19 -84.63 18.84
N PRO A 202 26.32 -84.51 17.51
CA PRO A 202 25.26 -83.96 16.68
C PRO A 202 23.98 -84.80 16.77
N THR A 203 23.06 -84.37 17.63
CA THR A 203 21.71 -84.92 17.74
C THR A 203 21.03 -84.73 16.39
N ARG A 204 20.67 -85.83 15.73
CA ARG A 204 19.97 -85.78 14.43
C ARG A 204 18.55 -85.26 14.66
N LEU A 205 18.39 -83.94 14.64
CA LEU A 205 17.08 -83.30 14.64
C LEU A 205 16.36 -83.67 13.34
N THR A 206 15.35 -84.54 13.46
CA THR A 206 14.41 -84.85 12.38
C THR A 206 13.60 -83.61 12.03
N PRO A 207 13.41 -83.26 10.75
CA PRO A 207 12.63 -82.09 10.35
C PRO A 207 11.13 -82.32 10.58
N SER A 208 10.66 -81.94 11.76
CA SER A 208 9.25 -81.84 12.18
C SER A 208 9.19 -80.86 13.36
N GLY A 209 8.13 -80.08 13.59
CA GLY A 209 6.84 -79.95 12.92
C GLY A 209 5.94 -79.03 13.75
N LYS A 210 4.93 -78.40 13.12
CA LYS A 210 3.99 -77.42 13.71
C LYS A 210 3.36 -77.94 15.03
N THR A 211 3.06 -77.10 16.02
CA THR A 211 1.74 -76.42 16.30
C THR A 211 1.90 -75.74 17.69
N CYS A 212 1.51 -74.50 18.07
CA CYS A 212 0.36 -73.59 17.88
C CYS A 212 -0.79 -73.71 18.94
N LEU A 213 -1.35 -72.54 19.33
CA LEU A 213 -2.56 -72.29 20.17
C LEU A 213 -2.41 -72.52 21.71
N LEU A 214 -3.22 -71.95 22.62
CA LEU A 214 -4.46 -71.10 22.61
C LEU A 214 -4.42 -70.16 23.87
N GLY A 215 -5.20 -69.08 24.13
CA GLY A 215 -6.31 -68.32 23.49
C GLY A 215 -6.32 -66.85 24.02
N ILE A 216 -7.23 -65.90 23.73
CA ILE A 216 -8.59 -65.85 23.14
C ILE A 216 -9.74 -66.00 24.17
N PRO A 217 -10.64 -64.99 24.32
CA PRO A 217 -11.90 -64.95 23.55
C PRO A 217 -12.24 -63.61 22.85
N ASP A 218 -13.17 -63.67 21.87
CA ASP A 218 -13.53 -62.59 20.92
C ASP A 218 -14.96 -62.02 21.10
N SER A 219 -15.19 -60.80 20.59
CA SER A 219 -16.37 -60.31 19.81
C SER A 219 -16.25 -58.79 19.63
N THR A 220 -16.42 -58.15 18.46
CA THR A 220 -17.35 -58.42 17.33
C THR A 220 -16.75 -57.93 16.00
N ALA A 221 -17.15 -58.51 14.86
CA ALA A 221 -16.84 -58.03 13.50
C ALA A 221 -18.15 -57.94 12.67
N PRO A 222 -18.21 -57.22 11.53
CA PRO A 222 -17.61 -57.71 10.27
C PRO A 222 -16.92 -56.60 9.40
N SER A 223 -15.73 -56.84 8.85
CA SER A 223 -15.45 -57.15 7.42
C SER A 223 -15.54 -55.94 6.44
N LEU A 224 -14.95 -55.92 5.23
CA LEU A 224 -14.33 -56.94 4.37
C LEU A 224 -13.34 -56.25 3.39
N GLY A 225 -12.39 -56.99 2.77
CA GLY A 225 -11.70 -56.56 1.53
C GLY A 225 -10.16 -56.34 1.63
N SER A 226 -9.41 -57.07 0.82
CA SER A 226 -7.94 -56.98 0.61
C SER A 226 -7.66 -56.61 -0.88
N PRO A 227 -6.44 -56.72 -1.47
CA PRO A 227 -5.06 -56.88 -0.95
C PRO A 227 -4.04 -55.89 -1.60
N GLY A 228 -2.72 -56.00 -1.36
CA GLY A 228 -1.72 -55.33 -2.23
C GLY A 228 -0.25 -55.20 -1.74
N ARG A 229 0.59 -56.22 -1.97
CA ARG A 229 2.07 -56.17 -1.88
C ARG A 229 2.67 -55.58 -3.20
N ASN A 230 3.93 -55.12 -3.38
CA ASN A 230 5.21 -55.15 -2.63
C ASN A 230 6.05 -53.86 -2.86
N THR A 231 7.11 -53.66 -2.05
CA THR A 231 8.43 -53.04 -2.33
C THR A 231 8.64 -52.08 -3.53
N LEU A 232 9.09 -50.84 -3.25
CA LEU A 232 10.49 -50.36 -3.42
C LEU A 232 10.50 -48.81 -3.43
N GLY A 233 11.46 -48.16 -2.75
CA GLY A 233 11.72 -46.73 -2.98
C GLY A 233 12.01 -45.87 -1.75
N THR A 234 13.09 -45.11 -1.87
CA THR A 234 13.65 -44.03 -1.05
C THR A 234 12.66 -42.88 -0.71
N CYS A 235 13.10 -42.02 0.22
CA CYS A 235 12.55 -40.71 0.68
C CYS A 235 11.75 -40.78 2.00
N SER A 236 12.15 -40.09 3.09
CA SER A 236 12.46 -38.65 3.27
C SER A 236 11.20 -37.77 3.36
N SER A 237 10.54 -37.82 4.51
CA SER A 237 9.33 -37.05 4.81
C SER A 237 9.64 -35.62 5.27
N ARG A 238 9.89 -34.71 4.31
CA ARG A 238 9.67 -33.28 4.53
C ARG A 238 8.18 -32.96 4.30
N PRO A 239 7.52 -32.13 5.13
CA PRO A 239 6.15 -31.70 4.86
C PRO A 239 6.11 -30.85 3.59
N ILE A 240 5.20 -31.19 2.67
CA ILE A 240 5.03 -30.53 1.38
C ILE A 240 4.16 -29.26 1.56
N LEU A 241 4.60 -28.14 0.99
CA LEU A 241 3.80 -26.92 0.89
C LEU A 241 2.77 -27.03 -0.25
N PRO A 242 1.59 -26.40 -0.14
CA PRO A 242 0.55 -26.49 -1.17
C PRO A 242 1.01 -25.89 -2.52
N PRO A 243 0.49 -26.39 -3.66
CA PRO A 243 1.02 -26.00 -4.98
C PRO A 243 0.76 -24.53 -5.34
N ILE A 244 1.80 -23.86 -5.87
CA ILE A 244 1.64 -22.56 -6.53
C ILE A 244 1.01 -22.81 -7.91
N ALA A 245 -0.30 -22.59 -8.02
CA ALA A 245 -1.03 -22.72 -9.29
C ALA A 245 -0.57 -21.64 -10.28
N SER A 246 0.15 -22.03 -11.32
CA SER A 246 0.65 -21.14 -12.36
C SER A 246 -0.05 -21.37 -13.70
N LYS A 247 -0.83 -20.38 -14.17
CA LYS A 247 -0.99 -20.09 -15.59
C LYS A 247 -1.60 -18.71 -15.85
N LYS A 248 -0.92 -17.92 -16.68
CA LYS A 248 -1.59 -16.90 -17.49
C LYS A 248 -2.31 -17.63 -18.64
N GLN A 249 -3.60 -17.36 -18.84
CA GLN A 249 -4.17 -16.82 -20.10
C GLN A 249 -5.68 -17.05 -20.19
N GLN A 250 -6.43 -16.05 -19.73
CA GLN A 250 -7.75 -15.60 -20.20
C GLN A 250 -8.06 -14.32 -19.40
N MET A 251 -8.34 -13.12 -19.93
CA MET A 251 -8.45 -12.67 -21.33
C MET A 251 -9.24 -13.60 -22.25
N LEU A 252 -10.53 -13.76 -21.97
CA LEU A 252 -11.53 -12.94 -22.68
C LEU A 252 -12.93 -13.11 -22.04
N LEU A 253 -13.24 -12.34 -20.99
CA LEU A 253 -14.61 -12.06 -20.53
C LEU A 253 -14.54 -10.91 -19.53
N GLY A 254 -15.05 -9.74 -19.92
CA GLY A 254 -14.83 -8.49 -19.19
C GLY A 254 -16.01 -8.09 -18.31
N VAL A 255 -15.76 -7.96 -17.00
CA VAL A 255 -16.44 -6.95 -16.17
C VAL A 255 -15.33 -6.13 -15.50
N GLN A 256 -14.98 -5.01 -16.14
CA GLN A 256 -14.00 -4.06 -15.61
C GLN A 256 -14.64 -3.26 -14.49
N LYS A 257 -14.61 -3.79 -13.26
CA LYS A 257 -15.18 -3.14 -12.06
C LYS A 257 -14.67 -1.71 -11.95
N GLN A 258 -15.59 -0.76 -11.82
CA GLN A 258 -15.27 0.67 -11.78
C GLN A 258 -14.66 1.04 -10.41
N PRO A 259 -13.78 2.06 -10.33
CA PRO A 259 -13.10 2.43 -9.08
C PRO A 259 -14.01 2.80 -7.89
N GLY A 260 -15.32 3.01 -8.12
CA GLY A 260 -16.29 3.31 -7.07
C GLY A 260 -16.72 2.11 -6.21
N GLU A 261 -16.75 0.88 -6.75
CA GLU A 261 -17.34 -0.28 -6.05
C GLU A 261 -16.60 -0.63 -4.74
N VAL A 262 -15.30 -0.33 -4.65
CA VAL A 262 -14.47 -0.57 -3.46
C VAL A 262 -14.89 0.34 -2.29
N TRP A 263 -15.46 1.52 -2.57
CA TRP A 263 -15.93 2.44 -1.53
C TRP A 263 -17.24 1.98 -0.89
N GLU A 264 -18.20 1.44 -1.66
CA GLU A 264 -19.49 1.01 -1.12
C GLU A 264 -19.36 -0.15 -0.11
N GLN A 265 -18.37 -1.03 -0.29
CA GLN A 265 -18.09 -2.10 0.66
C GLN A 265 -17.52 -1.58 1.99
N CYS A 266 -16.78 -0.47 1.98
CA CYS A 266 -16.25 0.17 3.19
C CYS A 266 -17.28 1.04 3.93
N VAL A 267 -18.35 1.48 3.26
CA VAL A 267 -19.43 2.28 3.86
C VAL A 267 -20.46 1.41 4.59
N ARG A 268 -20.57 0.11 4.25
CA ARG A 268 -21.63 -0.78 4.75
C ARG A 268 -21.30 -1.45 6.09
N CYS A 269 -20.92 -0.65 7.09
CA CYS A 269 -20.90 -1.06 8.49
C CYS A 269 -22.26 -0.72 9.15
N PRO A 270 -23.16 -1.69 9.40
CA PRO A 270 -24.24 -1.49 10.36
C PRO A 270 -23.69 -1.28 11.78
N ASP A 271 -24.50 -0.69 12.66
CA ASP A 271 -24.27 -0.47 14.10
C ASP A 271 -23.34 0.69 14.53
N LEU A 272 -23.17 1.73 13.70
CA LEU A 272 -22.84 3.09 14.17
C LEU A 272 -23.81 4.16 13.61
N MET A 273 -25.08 3.80 13.44
CA MET A 273 -26.12 4.73 13.04
C MET A 273 -26.59 5.61 14.20
N HIS A 274 -26.65 6.91 13.94
CA HIS A 274 -27.59 7.85 14.55
C HIS A 274 -27.47 8.15 16.05
N LEU A 275 -26.29 8.61 16.49
CA LEU A 275 -26.28 9.73 17.45
C LEU A 275 -26.82 10.98 16.72
N GLN A 276 -28.14 11.14 16.73
CA GLN A 276 -28.84 12.23 16.05
C GLN A 276 -28.67 13.54 16.85
N SER A 277 -27.47 14.10 16.82
CA SER A 277 -27.16 15.40 17.42
C SER A 277 -28.10 16.45 16.85
N SER A 278 -29.13 16.82 17.62
CA SER A 278 -30.12 17.80 17.16
C SER A 278 -29.43 19.12 16.89
N TYR A 279 -29.87 19.81 15.83
CA TYR A 279 -29.29 21.10 15.45
C TYR A 279 -29.33 22.12 16.61
N ALA A 280 -30.38 22.05 17.44
CA ALA A 280 -30.51 22.81 18.68
C ALA A 280 -29.31 22.65 19.63
N HIS A 281 -28.88 21.42 19.93
CA HIS A 281 -27.76 21.16 20.86
C HIS A 281 -26.44 21.78 20.37
N LEU A 282 -26.27 21.94 19.05
CA LEU A 282 -25.10 22.56 18.44
C LEU A 282 -25.16 24.10 18.49
N GLU A 283 -26.34 24.71 18.44
CA GLU A 283 -26.51 26.15 18.69
C GLU A 283 -26.45 26.50 20.17
N GLU A 284 -27.04 25.69 21.06
CA GLU A 284 -26.93 25.86 22.52
C GLU A 284 -25.47 25.84 23.00
N ALA A 285 -24.66 24.90 22.51
CA ALA A 285 -23.24 24.82 22.83
C ALA A 285 -22.44 26.05 22.36
N LYS A 286 -22.83 26.69 21.25
CA LYS A 286 -22.25 27.98 20.83
C LYS A 286 -22.69 29.12 21.73
N HIS A 287 -23.97 29.14 22.12
CA HIS A 287 -24.54 30.19 22.97
C HIS A 287 -23.88 30.19 24.36
N GLN A 288 -23.67 28.99 24.94
CA GLN A 288 -22.89 28.80 26.17
C GLN A 288 -21.44 29.28 26.01
N LEU A 289 -20.78 28.96 24.89
CA LEU A 289 -19.42 29.44 24.58
C LEU A 289 -19.34 30.97 24.35
N GLN A 290 -20.42 31.63 23.94
CA GLN A 290 -20.49 33.09 23.87
C GLN A 290 -20.72 33.71 25.26
N GLN A 291 -21.63 33.16 26.07
CA GLN A 291 -21.88 33.59 27.44
C GLN A 291 -20.63 33.47 28.33
N TYR A 292 -19.89 32.37 28.23
CA TYR A 292 -18.63 32.19 28.95
C TYR A 292 -17.55 33.20 28.50
N LYS A 293 -17.58 33.63 27.23
CA LYS A 293 -16.67 34.67 26.72
C LYS A 293 -17.05 36.08 27.18
N SER A 294 -18.33 36.44 27.22
CA SER A 294 -18.74 37.75 27.77
C SER A 294 -18.42 37.84 29.26
N MET A 295 -18.74 36.81 30.05
CA MET A 295 -18.41 36.77 31.49
C MET A 295 -16.89 36.91 31.75
N ASN A 296 -16.03 36.33 30.92
CA ASN A 296 -14.57 36.51 31.05
C ASN A 296 -14.07 37.89 30.58
N ILE A 297 -14.82 38.63 29.76
CA ILE A 297 -14.49 40.02 29.40
C ILE A 297 -14.90 40.95 30.54
N ASP A 298 -16.10 40.77 31.09
CA ASP A 298 -16.61 41.57 32.22
C ASP A 298 -15.73 41.39 33.48
N ASN A 299 -15.35 40.14 33.79
CA ASN A 299 -14.39 39.84 34.86
C ASN A 299 -12.98 40.41 34.58
N GLY A 300 -12.60 40.58 33.31
CA GLY A 300 -11.32 41.19 32.93
C GLY A 300 -11.29 42.69 33.27
N MET A 301 -12.33 43.43 32.87
CA MET A 301 -12.47 44.86 33.21
C MET A 301 -12.56 45.10 34.71
N LEU A 302 -13.22 44.20 35.46
CA LEU A 302 -13.27 44.28 36.93
C LEU A 302 -11.90 44.11 37.58
N PHE A 303 -10.99 43.36 36.96
CA PHE A 303 -9.64 43.16 37.46
C PHE A 303 -8.72 44.37 37.17
N GLU A 304 -8.81 44.97 35.98
CA GLU A 304 -8.05 46.18 35.63
C GLU A 304 -8.43 47.38 36.52
N GLN A 305 -9.72 47.56 36.82
CA GLN A 305 -10.19 48.61 37.73
C GLN A 305 -9.66 48.43 39.17
N TYR A 306 -9.45 47.20 39.61
CA TYR A 306 -8.87 46.91 40.93
C TYR A 306 -7.35 47.12 40.98
N THR A 307 -6.63 46.98 39.86
CA THR A 307 -5.18 47.26 39.80
C THR A 307 -4.88 48.75 39.76
N ASP A 308 -5.64 49.55 39.00
CA ASP A 308 -5.39 51.00 38.89
C ASP A 308 -5.65 51.74 40.21
N ALA A 309 -6.69 51.34 40.95
CA ALA A 309 -7.01 51.90 42.26
C ALA A 309 -5.91 51.67 43.32
N HIS A 310 -5.02 50.70 43.11
CA HIS A 310 -3.98 50.33 44.07
C HIS A 310 -2.62 51.00 43.82
N MET A 311 -2.51 51.82 42.76
CA MET A 311 -1.27 52.48 42.32
C MET A 311 -1.28 54.02 42.55
N GLN A 312 -2.20 54.52 43.38
CA GLN A 312 -2.38 55.97 43.65
C GLN A 312 -2.42 56.33 45.16
N ASN A 313 -1.85 55.50 46.03
CA ASN A 313 -1.54 55.82 47.44
C ASN A 313 -0.06 55.60 47.72
#